data_AF-A0A4S9L3M9-F1
#
_entry.id   AF-A0A4S9L3M9-F1
#
_cell.length_a   1.000
_cell.length_b   1.000
_cell.length_c   1.000
_cell.angle_alpha   90.00
_cell.angle_beta   90.00
_cell.angle_gamma   90.00
#
_symmetry.space_group_name_H-M   'P 1'
#
loop_
_entity.id
_entity.type
_entity.pdbx_description
1 polymer ?
#
loop_
_entity_poly.entity_id
_entity_poly.type
_entity_poly.pdbx_seq_one_letter_code
_entity_poly.pdbx_strand_id
1 'polypeptide(L)'
;MIWVAHIISLLYVDQIPSQSKSRKQWDMEAAYKLLFDVRHLSDGAETSLPAVSTSKSTLIAFVAYRLLKLIAYWLLTVHLFTPLIPLVFGPVEPWEFDQYAQTYLRRLPMFEATEPVTLRETLIRVVFTFRWIWLSYVDIDAAHTFLSIIFVGLLRLDSPAEWPPMFGSPTEAFTIRRYWGKFWHRLVHKPYLSLAKVISGKLCLGSFGCGTEKIFLAFLIFFISGLAHAMVSLQRGKLVEAVDDVAFYCINFFVMVVEGLILEFARPARWLVPRWGWKTIGYAWVFIFWFWAAPKWSYPEVHREMLKETERQNRALGLGLFTGSLGGN
;
A
#
# COMPACT_ATOMS: atom_id res chain seq x y z
N MET A 1 -6.47 3.80 -12.11
CA MET A 1 -5.09 4.10 -12.56
C MET A 1 -4.30 2.90 -13.02
N ILE A 2 -4.14 1.85 -12.18
CA ILE A 2 -3.30 0.68 -12.52
C ILE A 2 -3.68 0.10 -13.89
N TRP A 3 -4.97 -0.16 -14.10
CA TRP A 3 -5.49 -0.69 -15.37
C TRP A 3 -5.29 0.27 -16.55
N VAL A 4 -5.45 1.58 -16.34
CA VAL A 4 -5.19 2.57 -17.39
C VAL A 4 -3.71 2.58 -17.77
N ALA A 5 -2.81 2.57 -16.78
CA ALA A 5 -1.37 2.48 -17.02
C ALA A 5 -1.01 1.17 -17.73
N HIS A 6 -1.61 0.05 -17.33
CA HIS A 6 -1.42 -1.25 -17.97
C HIS A 6 -1.90 -1.26 -19.41
N ILE A 7 -3.11 -0.77 -19.69
CA ILE A 7 -3.66 -0.68 -21.05
C ILE A 7 -2.77 0.21 -21.93
N ILE A 8 -2.33 1.37 -21.44
CA ILE A 8 -1.39 2.23 -22.17
C ILE A 8 -0.09 1.47 -22.45
N SER A 9 0.40 0.72 -21.47
CA SER A 9 1.61 -0.10 -21.60
C SER A 9 1.48 -1.16 -22.68
N LEU A 10 0.39 -1.94 -22.64
CA LEU A 10 0.10 -2.99 -23.61
C LEU A 10 0.01 -2.44 -25.04
N LEU A 11 -0.71 -1.32 -25.21
CA LEU A 11 -0.99 -0.77 -26.53
C LEU A 11 0.19 -0.03 -27.15
N TYR A 12 1.03 0.62 -26.35
CA TYR A 12 2.02 1.58 -26.87
C TYR A 12 3.47 1.27 -26.46
N VAL A 13 3.71 0.38 -25.50
CA VAL A 13 5.03 0.21 -24.88
C VAL A 13 5.55 -1.20 -25.01
N ASP A 14 4.86 -2.17 -24.41
CA ASP A 14 5.41 -3.51 -24.22
C ASP A 14 5.21 -4.41 -25.44
N GLN A 15 4.31 -4.04 -26.37
CA GLN A 15 4.02 -4.77 -27.63
C GLN A 15 3.96 -6.30 -27.45
N ILE A 16 3.37 -6.75 -26.33
CA ILE A 16 3.38 -8.17 -25.95
C ILE A 16 2.63 -8.96 -27.04
N PRO A 17 3.28 -9.95 -27.68
CA PRO A 17 2.64 -10.72 -28.74
C PRO A 17 1.49 -11.54 -28.16
N SER A 18 0.32 -11.46 -28.81
CA SER A 18 -0.81 -12.28 -28.40
C SER A 18 -0.49 -13.76 -28.65
N GLN A 19 -0.67 -14.61 -27.65
CA GLN A 19 -0.52 -16.07 -27.80
C GLN A 19 -1.73 -16.73 -28.50
N SER A 20 -2.45 -15.98 -29.35
CA SER A 20 -3.62 -16.48 -30.07
C SER A 20 -3.23 -17.67 -30.93
N LYS A 21 -3.87 -18.81 -30.68
CA LYS A 21 -3.77 -20.00 -31.54
C LYS A 21 -4.70 -19.91 -32.75
N SER A 22 -5.53 -18.87 -32.81
CA SER A 22 -6.53 -18.65 -33.85
C SER A 22 -6.00 -17.76 -34.96
N ARG A 23 -6.22 -18.17 -36.22
CA ARG A 23 -5.95 -17.36 -37.42
C ARG A 23 -6.98 -16.23 -37.62
N LYS A 24 -8.02 -16.14 -36.78
CA LYS A 24 -9.03 -15.07 -36.83
C LYS A 24 -8.47 -13.79 -36.25
N GLN A 25 -8.93 -12.66 -36.79
CA GLN A 25 -8.50 -11.31 -36.45
C GLN A 25 -8.86 -10.88 -35.02
N TRP A 26 -9.76 -11.61 -34.32
CA TRP A 26 -10.23 -11.29 -32.97
C TRP A 26 -10.26 -12.55 -32.09
N ASP A 27 -9.47 -12.56 -31.03
CA ASP A 27 -9.44 -13.58 -29.98
C ASP A 27 -9.73 -12.91 -28.63
N MET A 28 -10.98 -13.02 -28.17
CA MET A 28 -11.45 -12.37 -26.95
C MET A 28 -10.85 -12.98 -25.68
N GLU A 29 -10.52 -14.28 -25.70
CA GLU A 29 -9.88 -14.96 -24.58
C GLU A 29 -8.43 -14.47 -24.45
N ALA A 30 -7.68 -14.44 -25.56
CA ALA A 30 -6.33 -13.89 -25.56
C ALA A 30 -6.30 -12.41 -25.14
N ALA A 31 -7.25 -11.60 -25.60
CA ALA A 31 -7.38 -10.20 -25.20
C ALA A 31 -7.69 -10.05 -23.70
N TYR A 32 -8.60 -10.87 -23.16
CA TYR A 32 -8.89 -10.92 -21.73
C TYR A 32 -7.64 -11.29 -20.93
N LYS A 33 -6.94 -12.36 -21.30
CA LYS A 33 -5.73 -12.81 -20.61
C LYS A 33 -4.64 -11.74 -20.61
N LEU A 34 -4.44 -11.07 -21.73
CA LEU A 34 -3.47 -9.98 -21.83
C LEU A 34 -3.87 -8.79 -20.97
N LEU A 35 -5.15 -8.40 -21.00
CA LEU A 35 -5.66 -7.30 -20.21
C LEU A 35 -5.45 -7.56 -18.71
N PHE A 36 -5.77 -8.77 -18.23
CA PHE A 36 -5.68 -9.13 -16.81
C PHE A 36 -4.29 -9.60 -16.34
N ASP A 37 -3.34 -9.84 -17.25
CA ASP A 37 -1.93 -10.08 -16.91
C ASP A 37 -1.15 -8.78 -16.60
N VAL A 38 -1.64 -8.01 -15.63
CA VAL A 38 -1.04 -6.75 -15.16
C VAL A 38 0.38 -6.95 -14.64
N ARG A 39 0.73 -8.17 -14.22
CA ARG A 39 2.03 -8.50 -13.62
C ARG A 39 3.01 -9.10 -14.62
N HIS A 40 2.60 -9.29 -15.87
CA HIS A 40 3.40 -9.90 -16.93
C HIS A 40 3.94 -11.27 -16.49
N LEU A 41 3.05 -12.09 -15.93
CA LEU A 41 3.35 -13.47 -15.53
C LEU A 41 3.66 -14.34 -16.75
N SER A 42 3.16 -13.96 -17.93
CA SER A 42 3.36 -14.66 -19.21
C SER A 42 4.67 -14.32 -19.94
N ASP A 43 5.38 -13.25 -19.59
CA ASP A 43 6.61 -12.77 -20.28
C ASP A 43 7.89 -13.61 -19.99
N GLY A 44 7.82 -14.63 -19.13
CA GLY A 44 8.96 -15.47 -18.79
C GLY A 44 9.26 -16.54 -19.84
N ALA A 45 10.51 -16.63 -20.30
CA ALA A 45 11.02 -17.61 -21.29
C ALA A 45 10.81 -19.11 -20.93
N GLU A 46 10.17 -19.43 -19.80
CA GLU A 46 9.87 -20.79 -19.34
C GLU A 46 8.41 -21.05 -18.96
N THR A 47 7.49 -20.11 -19.14
CA THR A 47 6.09 -20.35 -18.78
C THR A 47 5.13 -19.73 -19.79
N SER A 48 4.99 -20.40 -20.95
CA SER A 48 3.62 -20.77 -21.30
C SER A 48 3.11 -21.59 -20.13
N LEU A 49 2.45 -20.95 -19.15
CA LEU A 49 1.74 -21.69 -18.11
C LEU A 49 0.90 -22.71 -18.89
N PRO A 50 1.18 -24.02 -18.76
CA PRO A 50 0.39 -24.99 -19.49
C PRO A 50 -1.06 -24.69 -19.12
N ALA A 51 -1.99 -24.85 -20.06
CA ALA A 51 -3.39 -24.98 -19.71
C ALA A 51 -3.51 -26.25 -18.86
N VAL A 52 -3.12 -26.16 -17.59
CA VAL A 52 -3.17 -27.25 -16.64
C VAL A 52 -4.65 -27.42 -16.43
N SER A 53 -5.20 -28.45 -17.06
CA SER A 53 -6.48 -29.04 -16.71
C SER A 53 -6.47 -29.21 -15.19
N THR A 54 -7.04 -28.23 -14.50
CA THR A 54 -6.93 -28.16 -13.05
C THR A 54 -7.92 -29.18 -12.53
N SER A 55 -7.39 -30.24 -11.92
CA SER A 55 -8.24 -31.30 -11.35
C SER A 55 -9.29 -30.68 -10.44
N LYS A 56 -10.52 -31.24 -10.46
CA LYS A 56 -11.62 -30.79 -9.60
C LYS A 56 -11.19 -30.74 -8.13
N SER A 57 -10.35 -31.69 -7.70
CA SER A 57 -9.81 -31.72 -6.33
C SER A 57 -8.91 -30.51 -6.04
N THR A 58 -8.01 -30.15 -6.96
CA THR A 58 -7.15 -28.97 -6.85
C THR A 58 -7.96 -27.68 -6.81
N LEU A 59 -9.02 -27.60 -7.61
CA LEU A 59 -9.92 -26.44 -7.63
C LEU A 59 -10.69 -26.28 -6.31
N ILE A 60 -11.25 -27.37 -5.78
CA ILE A 60 -11.96 -27.36 -4.49
C ILE A 60 -10.99 -26.95 -3.37
N ALA A 61 -9.79 -27.51 -3.35
CA ALA A 61 -8.77 -27.16 -2.37
C ALA A 61 -8.38 -25.67 -2.47
N PHE A 62 -8.22 -25.13 -3.68
CA PHE A 62 -7.94 -23.70 -3.90
C PHE A 62 -9.05 -22.82 -3.33
N VAL A 63 -10.32 -23.10 -3.69
CA VAL A 63 -11.47 -22.31 -3.22
C VAL A 63 -11.62 -22.42 -1.70
N ALA A 64 -11.51 -23.62 -1.14
CA ALA A 64 -11.59 -23.84 0.31
C ALA A 64 -10.51 -23.07 1.07
N TYR A 65 -9.25 -23.08 0.59
CA TYR A 65 -8.17 -22.31 1.17
C TYR A 65 -8.43 -20.80 1.13
N ARG A 66 -8.92 -20.28 -0.01
CA ARG A 66 -9.25 -18.87 -0.17
C ARG A 66 -10.41 -18.43 0.73
N LEU A 67 -11.44 -19.25 0.89
CA LEU A 67 -12.54 -19.01 1.81
C LEU A 67 -12.07 -19.00 3.27
N LEU A 68 -11.29 -19.99 3.68
CA LEU A 68 -10.71 -20.05 5.03
C LEU A 68 -9.88 -18.81 5.34
N LYS A 69 -9.10 -18.34 4.35
CA LYS A 69 -8.31 -17.10 4.46
C LYS A 69 -9.19 -15.86 4.66
N LEU A 70 -10.30 -15.73 3.92
CA LEU A 70 -11.25 -14.62 4.11
C LEU A 70 -11.92 -14.66 5.49
N ILE A 71 -12.29 -15.85 5.98
CA ILE A 71 -12.84 -16.03 7.33
C ILE A 71 -11.81 -15.62 8.38
N ALA A 72 -10.55 -16.06 8.24
CA ALA A 72 -9.48 -15.68 9.15
C ALA A 72 -9.24 -14.16 9.15
N TYR A 73 -9.23 -13.51 7.98
CA TYR A 73 -9.14 -12.05 7.88
C TYR A 73 -10.31 -11.35 8.56
N TRP A 74 -11.54 -11.81 8.33
CA TRP A 74 -12.71 -11.26 8.99
C TRP A 74 -12.63 -11.39 10.51
N LEU A 75 -12.30 -12.58 11.03
CA LEU A 75 -12.15 -12.84 12.46
C LEU A 75 -11.09 -11.94 13.09
N LEU A 76 -9.90 -11.88 12.50
CA LEU A 76 -8.80 -11.06 13.01
C LEU A 76 -9.12 -9.57 12.93
N THR A 77 -9.70 -9.10 11.83
CA THR A 77 -10.04 -7.69 11.68
C THR A 77 -11.14 -7.27 12.64
N VAL A 78 -12.24 -8.03 12.74
CA VAL A 78 -13.40 -7.67 13.56
C VAL A 78 -13.15 -7.87 15.04
N HIS A 79 -12.54 -9.00 15.44
CA HIS A 79 -12.43 -9.36 16.87
C HIS A 79 -11.09 -9.00 17.49
N LEU A 80 -10.03 -8.78 16.71
CA LEU A 80 -8.72 -8.39 17.23
C LEU A 80 -8.39 -6.94 16.88
N PHE A 81 -8.22 -6.60 15.60
CA PHE A 81 -7.62 -5.31 15.20
C PHE A 81 -8.56 -4.10 15.29
N THR A 82 -9.86 -4.27 15.05
CA THR A 82 -10.84 -3.19 15.16
C THR A 82 -11.04 -2.72 16.61
N PRO A 83 -11.31 -3.61 17.58
CA PRO A 83 -11.52 -3.20 18.96
C PRO A 83 -10.21 -2.91 19.72
N LEU A 84 -9.03 -3.21 19.17
CA LEU A 84 -7.76 -3.16 19.90
C LEU A 84 -7.48 -1.82 20.58
N ILE A 85 -7.60 -0.72 19.83
CA ILE A 85 -7.35 0.63 20.37
C ILE A 85 -8.37 1.02 21.43
N PRO A 86 -9.70 0.98 21.19
CA PRO A 86 -10.68 1.36 22.20
C PRO A 86 -10.70 0.42 23.41
N LEU A 87 -10.38 -0.88 23.24
CA LEU A 87 -10.33 -1.83 24.35
C LEU A 87 -9.16 -1.57 25.30
N VAL A 88 -7.99 -1.20 24.75
CA VAL A 88 -6.76 -1.01 25.53
C VAL A 88 -6.61 0.41 26.06
N PHE A 89 -7.08 1.41 25.32
CA PHE A 89 -6.85 2.83 25.61
C PHE A 89 -8.13 3.66 25.84
N GLY A 90 -9.31 3.02 25.83
CA GLY A 90 -10.60 3.69 25.99
C GLY A 90 -10.80 4.35 27.36
N PRO A 91 -11.50 5.50 27.42
CA PRO A 91 -12.02 6.27 26.29
C PRO A 91 -10.89 6.96 25.49
N VAL A 92 -11.07 7.00 24.17
CA VAL A 92 -10.13 7.58 23.22
C VAL A 92 -10.75 8.85 22.68
N GLU A 93 -9.99 9.93 22.71
CA GLU A 93 -10.52 11.29 22.50
C GLU A 93 -10.02 11.90 21.19
N PRO A 94 -10.79 12.81 20.55
CA PRO A 94 -10.44 13.33 19.21
C PRO A 94 -9.06 14.02 19.15
N TRP A 95 -8.64 14.70 20.22
CA TRP A 95 -7.36 15.41 20.27
C TRP A 95 -6.14 14.48 20.22
N GLU A 96 -6.31 13.18 20.48
CA GLU A 96 -5.23 12.19 20.42
C GLU A 96 -4.77 11.90 18.98
N PHE A 97 -5.56 12.33 18.00
CA PHE A 97 -5.29 12.17 16.56
C PHE A 97 -5.25 13.51 15.82
N ASP A 98 -5.10 14.62 16.53
CA ASP A 98 -5.11 15.94 15.91
C ASP A 98 -3.80 16.27 15.14
N GLN A 99 -3.69 17.51 14.67
CA GLN A 99 -2.47 17.98 14.00
C GLN A 99 -1.27 18.05 14.96
N TYR A 100 -1.51 18.32 16.25
CA TYR A 100 -0.47 18.41 17.26
C TYR A 100 0.14 17.03 17.54
N ALA A 101 -0.69 15.98 17.64
CA ALA A 101 -0.28 14.58 17.76
C ALA A 101 0.64 14.15 16.61
N GLN A 102 0.50 14.72 15.39
CA GLN A 102 1.36 14.40 14.24
C GLN A 102 2.79 14.96 14.32
N THR A 103 3.05 15.85 15.28
CA THR A 103 4.37 16.48 15.51
C THR A 103 5.25 15.74 16.52
N TYR A 104 4.92 14.49 16.83
CA TYR A 104 5.60 13.60 17.80
C TYR A 104 7.11 13.82 17.97
N LEU A 105 7.91 13.77 16.89
CA LEU A 105 9.37 13.92 17.00
C LEU A 105 9.82 15.29 17.52
N ARG A 106 9.08 16.36 17.20
CA ARG A 106 9.37 17.72 17.68
C ARG A 106 8.98 17.93 19.14
N ARG A 107 8.25 16.98 19.71
CA ARG A 107 7.74 16.99 21.09
C ARG A 107 8.42 15.95 21.98
N LEU A 108 9.51 15.33 21.50
CA LEU A 108 10.33 14.49 22.35
C LEU A 108 10.88 15.32 23.52
N PRO A 109 11.08 14.73 24.71
CA PRO A 109 11.52 15.47 25.90
C PRO A 109 12.78 16.31 25.72
N MET A 110 13.63 15.96 24.75
CA MET A 110 14.84 16.70 24.39
C MET A 110 14.62 18.06 23.70
N PHE A 111 13.41 18.36 23.24
CA PHE A 111 13.10 19.58 22.47
C PHE A 111 12.30 20.64 23.25
N GLU A 112 12.21 20.52 24.59
CA GLU A 112 11.55 21.48 25.49
C GLU A 112 10.15 21.96 25.01
N ALA A 113 9.36 21.04 24.46
CA ALA A 113 8.01 21.37 24.00
C ALA A 113 7.07 21.66 25.18
N THR A 114 6.14 22.60 24.99
CA THR A 114 5.12 22.98 25.99
C THR A 114 4.32 21.78 26.50
N GLU A 115 4.00 20.84 25.61
CA GLU A 115 3.34 19.58 25.94
C GLU A 115 4.16 18.40 25.38
N PRO A 116 5.04 17.80 26.21
CA PRO A 116 5.89 16.71 25.77
C PRO A 116 5.07 15.45 25.44
N VAL A 117 5.64 14.59 24.60
CA VAL A 117 5.04 13.29 24.27
C VAL A 117 4.82 12.46 25.54
N THR A 118 3.63 11.85 25.65
CA THR A 118 3.30 10.94 26.76
C THR A 118 3.55 9.47 26.40
N LEU A 119 3.72 8.62 27.41
CA LEU A 119 3.76 7.17 27.21
C LEU A 119 2.47 6.66 26.55
N ARG A 120 1.32 7.21 26.92
CA ARG A 120 0.02 6.85 26.35
C ARG A 120 -0.04 7.15 24.84
N GLU A 121 0.35 8.35 24.43
CA GLU A 121 0.44 8.73 23.00
C GLU A 121 1.38 7.78 22.24
N THR A 122 2.52 7.45 22.84
CA THR A 122 3.50 6.52 22.25
C THR A 122 2.88 5.14 22.03
N LEU A 123 2.22 4.57 23.05
CA LEU A 123 1.61 3.24 22.97
C LEU A 123 0.44 3.19 21.99
N ILE A 124 -0.42 4.22 21.98
CA ILE A 124 -1.51 4.35 21.00
C ILE A 124 -0.92 4.36 19.59
N ARG A 125 0.14 5.15 19.35
CA ARG A 125 0.80 5.24 18.05
C ARG A 125 1.43 3.93 17.62
N VAL A 126 2.09 3.18 18.52
CA VAL A 126 2.61 1.83 18.23
C VAL A 126 1.50 0.92 17.75
N VAL A 127 0.41 0.80 18.52
CA VAL A 127 -0.73 -0.07 18.19
C VAL A 127 -1.42 0.39 16.91
N PHE A 128 -1.55 1.70 16.72
CA PHE A 128 -2.12 2.30 15.51
C PHE A 128 -1.32 1.92 14.27
N THR A 129 0.01 1.98 14.31
CA THR A 129 0.87 1.61 13.17
C THR A 129 0.66 0.15 12.77
N PHE A 130 0.64 -0.79 13.73
CA PHE A 130 0.37 -2.19 13.43
C PHE A 130 -1.02 -2.41 12.84
N ARG A 131 -2.04 -1.79 13.45
CA ARG A 131 -3.43 -1.84 12.97
C ARG A 131 -3.55 -1.29 11.56
N TRP A 132 -2.91 -0.17 11.26
CA TRP A 132 -2.95 0.48 9.95
C TRP A 132 -2.34 -0.40 8.85
N ILE A 133 -1.16 -0.99 9.11
CA ILE A 133 -0.51 -1.92 8.17
C ILE A 133 -1.40 -3.15 7.94
N TRP A 134 -1.96 -3.72 9.02
CA TRP A 134 -2.84 -4.89 8.94
C TRP A 134 -4.08 -4.62 8.08
N LEU A 135 -4.83 -3.55 8.38
CA LEU A 135 -6.05 -3.22 7.66
C LEU A 135 -5.76 -2.95 6.18
N SER A 136 -4.72 -2.17 5.88
CA SER A 136 -4.31 -1.88 4.51
C SER A 136 -3.91 -3.15 3.73
N TYR A 137 -3.24 -4.10 4.39
CA TYR A 137 -2.88 -5.39 3.81
C TYR A 137 -4.13 -6.25 3.54
N VAL A 138 -5.02 -6.37 4.52
CA VAL A 138 -6.24 -7.18 4.43
C VAL A 138 -7.18 -6.63 3.36
N ASP A 139 -7.40 -5.32 3.28
CA ASP A 139 -8.31 -4.73 2.30
C ASP A 139 -7.94 -5.10 0.86
N ILE A 140 -6.65 -5.00 0.52
CA ILE A 140 -6.15 -5.33 -0.82
C ILE A 140 -6.18 -6.84 -1.08
N ASP A 141 -5.66 -7.63 -0.13
CA ASP A 141 -5.49 -9.07 -0.34
C ASP A 141 -6.81 -9.84 -0.20
N ALA A 142 -7.76 -9.37 0.60
CA ALA A 142 -9.11 -9.91 0.70
C ALA A 142 -9.88 -9.67 -0.60
N ALA A 143 -9.82 -8.46 -1.18
CA ALA A 143 -10.43 -8.17 -2.47
C ALA A 143 -9.87 -9.08 -3.57
N HIS A 144 -8.53 -9.24 -3.62
CA HIS A 144 -7.88 -10.18 -4.55
C HIS A 144 -8.31 -11.63 -4.33
N THR A 145 -8.35 -12.07 -3.07
CA THR A 145 -8.75 -13.43 -2.69
C THR A 145 -10.20 -13.70 -3.06
N PHE A 146 -11.10 -12.74 -2.84
CA PHE A 146 -12.51 -12.82 -3.23
C PHE A 146 -12.68 -12.93 -4.74
N LEU A 147 -12.04 -12.05 -5.51
CA LEU A 147 -12.09 -12.11 -6.97
C LEU A 147 -11.50 -13.43 -7.50
N SER A 148 -10.44 -13.95 -6.88
CA SER A 148 -9.87 -15.25 -7.29
C SER A 148 -10.87 -16.40 -7.15
N ILE A 149 -11.75 -16.37 -6.14
CA ILE A 149 -12.80 -17.39 -5.97
C ILE A 149 -13.81 -17.30 -7.12
N ILE A 150 -14.17 -16.08 -7.53
CA ILE A 150 -15.11 -15.86 -8.63
C ILE A 150 -14.51 -16.33 -9.96
N PHE A 151 -13.34 -15.81 -10.33
CA PHE A 151 -12.77 -16.04 -11.66
C PHE A 151 -12.18 -17.45 -11.85
N VAL A 152 -11.55 -18.03 -10.82
CA VAL A 152 -11.00 -19.39 -10.86
C VAL A 152 -12.06 -20.42 -10.51
N GLY A 153 -12.79 -20.20 -9.41
CA GLY A 153 -13.73 -21.19 -8.84
C GLY A 153 -15.07 -21.27 -9.56
N LEU A 154 -15.75 -20.11 -9.67
CA LEU A 154 -17.14 -20.05 -10.18
C LEU A 154 -17.18 -19.98 -11.71
N LEU A 155 -16.48 -19.01 -12.29
CA LEU A 155 -16.49 -18.75 -13.73
C LEU A 155 -15.54 -19.65 -14.51
N ARG A 156 -14.51 -20.20 -13.84
CA ARG A 156 -13.46 -21.04 -14.42
C ARG A 156 -12.79 -20.42 -15.65
N LEU A 157 -12.66 -19.09 -15.64
CA LEU A 157 -11.97 -18.32 -16.67
C LEU A 157 -10.45 -18.38 -16.47
N ASP A 158 -10.02 -18.52 -15.23
CA ASP A 158 -8.61 -18.52 -14.84
C ASP A 158 -8.20 -19.78 -14.09
N SER A 159 -6.91 -20.06 -14.13
CA SER A 159 -6.23 -21.08 -13.35
C SER A 159 -5.69 -20.50 -12.03
N PRO A 160 -5.50 -21.33 -11.00
CA PRO A 160 -4.89 -20.90 -9.73
C PRO A 160 -3.52 -20.21 -9.87
N ALA A 161 -2.74 -20.58 -10.90
CA ALA A 161 -1.41 -20.04 -11.15
C ALA A 161 -1.43 -18.58 -11.64
N GLU A 162 -2.52 -18.16 -12.30
CA GLU A 162 -2.73 -16.80 -12.77
C GLU A 162 -3.11 -15.83 -11.64
N TRP A 163 -3.44 -16.34 -10.45
CA TRP A 163 -3.82 -15.57 -9.26
C TRP A 163 -2.78 -15.67 -8.12
N PRO A 164 -1.50 -15.31 -8.36
CA PRO A 164 -0.48 -15.38 -7.33
C PRO A 164 -0.78 -14.40 -6.17
N PRO A 165 -0.16 -14.58 -4.99
CA PRO A 165 -0.30 -13.64 -3.88
C PRO A 165 0.04 -12.19 -4.28
N MET A 166 -0.76 -11.23 -3.79
CA MET A 166 -0.57 -9.80 -4.05
C MET A 166 0.65 -9.22 -3.36
N PHE A 167 0.99 -9.80 -2.21
CA PHE A 167 2.12 -9.44 -1.39
C PHE A 167 3.22 -10.49 -1.50
N GLY A 168 4.47 -10.07 -1.29
CA GLY A 168 5.59 -10.99 -1.12
C GLY A 168 5.75 -11.43 0.34
N SER A 169 6.92 -11.96 0.67
CA SER A 169 7.20 -12.42 2.03
C SER A 169 7.49 -11.23 2.98
N PRO A 170 6.84 -11.16 4.15
CA PRO A 170 7.21 -10.23 5.23
C PRO A 170 8.66 -10.39 5.70
N THR A 171 9.26 -11.57 5.49
CA THR A 171 10.66 -11.87 5.86
C THR A 171 11.70 -11.05 5.08
N GLU A 172 11.26 -10.38 4.01
CA GLU A 172 12.09 -9.53 3.18
C GLU A 172 11.89 -8.03 3.48
N ALA A 173 10.92 -7.65 4.32
CA ALA A 173 10.51 -6.28 4.58
C ALA A 173 11.37 -5.54 5.64
N PHE A 174 12.70 -5.76 5.64
CA PHE A 174 13.63 -5.19 6.61
C PHE A 174 14.34 -3.91 6.11
N THR A 175 13.98 -3.37 4.96
CA THR A 175 14.37 -2.02 4.53
C THR A 175 13.19 -1.41 3.76
N ILE A 176 13.07 -0.09 3.69
CA ILE A 176 12.00 0.60 2.95
C ILE A 176 12.02 0.22 1.47
N ARG A 177 13.21 0.12 0.87
CA ARG A 177 13.34 -0.38 -0.53
C ARG A 177 12.74 -1.78 -0.70
N ARG A 178 13.01 -2.69 0.23
CA ARG A 178 12.52 -4.07 0.15
C ARG A 178 11.05 -4.18 0.54
N TYR A 179 10.59 -3.34 1.48
CA TYR A 179 9.20 -3.21 1.83
C TYR A 179 8.38 -2.92 0.56
N TRP A 180 8.68 -1.84 -0.16
CA TRP A 180 7.95 -1.47 -1.38
C TRP A 180 8.25 -2.38 -2.59
N GLY A 181 9.49 -2.86 -2.74
CA GLY A 181 9.90 -3.62 -3.93
C GLY A 181 9.71 -5.13 -3.87
N LYS A 182 9.61 -5.73 -2.67
CA LYS A 182 9.52 -7.19 -2.48
C LYS A 182 8.29 -7.62 -1.72
N PHE A 183 7.85 -6.86 -0.72
CA PHE A 183 6.73 -7.24 0.14
C PHE A 183 5.40 -6.61 -0.28
N TRP A 184 5.35 -5.28 -0.38
CA TRP A 184 4.11 -4.52 -0.56
C TRP A 184 3.56 -4.61 -1.97
N HIS A 185 2.24 -4.78 -2.08
CA HIS A 185 1.39 -4.65 -3.28
C HIS A 185 2.13 -4.71 -4.63
N ARG A 186 2.36 -5.92 -5.14
CA ARG A 186 3.21 -6.14 -6.33
C ARG A 186 2.53 -5.82 -7.67
N LEU A 187 1.23 -5.54 -7.66
CA LEU A 187 0.42 -5.31 -8.87
C LEU A 187 0.83 -4.03 -9.61
N VAL A 188 1.22 -2.98 -8.89
CA VAL A 188 1.51 -1.65 -9.45
C VAL A 188 2.84 -1.57 -10.21
N HIS A 189 3.79 -2.45 -9.88
CA HIS A 189 5.19 -2.25 -10.26
C HIS A 189 5.41 -2.26 -11.77
N LYS A 190 4.83 -3.23 -12.49
CA LYS A 190 5.03 -3.40 -13.93
C LYS A 190 4.38 -2.26 -14.74
N PRO A 191 3.08 -1.94 -14.56
CA PRO A 191 2.44 -0.84 -15.28
C PRO A 191 3.13 0.51 -15.04
N TYR A 192 3.53 0.79 -13.80
CA TYR A 192 4.18 2.07 -13.47
C TYR A 192 5.61 2.13 -14.00
N LEU A 193 6.35 1.02 -13.99
CA LEU A 193 7.68 0.96 -14.58
C LEU A 193 7.64 1.20 -16.09
N SER A 194 6.70 0.57 -16.80
CA SER A 194 6.59 0.76 -18.25
C SER A 194 6.22 2.20 -18.60
N LEU A 195 5.27 2.81 -17.88
CA LEU A 195 4.96 4.23 -18.03
C LEU A 195 6.16 5.13 -17.70
N ALA A 196 6.90 4.82 -16.63
CA ALA A 196 8.11 5.55 -16.26
C ALA A 196 9.20 5.46 -17.34
N LYS A 197 9.36 4.30 -18.00
CA LYS A 197 10.30 4.12 -19.12
C LYS A 197 9.91 4.97 -20.33
N VAL A 198 8.63 5.08 -20.67
CA VAL A 198 8.16 5.96 -21.75
C VAL A 198 8.55 7.41 -21.47
N ILE A 199 8.29 7.88 -20.25
CA ILE A 199 8.61 9.25 -19.84
C ILE A 199 10.14 9.46 -19.85
N SER A 200 10.91 8.50 -19.31
CA SER A 200 12.38 8.53 -19.30
C SER A 200 12.96 8.60 -20.71
N GLY A 201 12.43 7.80 -21.65
CA GLY A 201 12.84 7.79 -23.05
C GLY A 201 12.56 9.12 -23.75
N LYS A 202 11.40 9.73 -23.52
CA LYS A 202 11.06 11.06 -24.06
C LYS A 202 11.99 12.18 -23.56
N LEU A 203 12.51 12.03 -22.35
CA LEU A 203 13.45 12.98 -21.74
C LEU A 203 14.93 12.66 -22.08
N CYS A 204 15.19 11.67 -22.94
CA CYS A 204 16.53 11.22 -23.32
C CYS A 204 17.44 10.89 -22.13
N LEU A 205 16.86 10.44 -21.01
CA LEU A 205 17.60 10.27 -19.75
C LEU A 205 18.61 9.11 -19.76
N GLY A 206 18.49 8.19 -20.72
CA GLY A 206 19.48 7.12 -20.93
C GLY A 206 20.89 7.65 -21.24
N SER A 207 21.02 8.91 -21.67
CA SER A 207 22.31 9.57 -21.90
C SER A 207 23.04 9.99 -20.62
N PHE A 208 22.36 10.02 -19.46
CA PHE A 208 22.92 10.46 -18.17
C PHE A 208 23.43 9.30 -17.29
N GLY A 209 23.52 8.09 -17.84
CA GLY A 209 24.09 6.90 -17.19
C GLY A 209 23.08 6.00 -16.47
N CYS A 210 23.41 4.71 -16.37
CA CYS A 210 22.53 3.65 -15.88
C CYS A 210 22.06 3.84 -14.42
N GLY A 211 22.86 4.51 -13.58
CA GLY A 211 22.50 4.82 -12.19
C GLY A 211 21.41 5.88 -12.08
N THR A 212 21.59 6.99 -12.81
CA THR A 212 20.67 8.12 -12.86
C THR A 212 19.30 7.70 -13.38
N GLU A 213 19.27 6.91 -14.45
CA GLU A 213 18.03 6.38 -15.02
C GLU A 213 17.26 5.52 -14.00
N LYS A 214 17.93 4.62 -13.29
CA LYS A 214 17.28 3.77 -12.27
C LYS A 214 16.66 4.57 -11.14
N ILE A 215 17.35 5.60 -10.65
CA ILE A 215 16.84 6.48 -9.59
C ILE A 215 15.64 7.28 -10.11
N PHE A 216 15.73 7.81 -11.33
CA PHE A 216 14.63 8.56 -11.95
C PHE A 216 13.39 7.69 -12.21
N LEU A 217 13.57 6.46 -12.70
CA LEU A 217 12.46 5.52 -12.87
C LEU A 217 11.80 5.21 -11.52
N ALA A 218 12.60 5.01 -10.47
CA ALA A 218 12.06 4.81 -9.13
C ALA A 218 11.27 6.03 -8.64
N PHE A 219 11.77 7.25 -8.85
CA PHE A 219 11.03 8.49 -8.55
C PHE A 219 9.68 8.53 -9.27
N LEU A 220 9.67 8.29 -10.58
CA LEU A 220 8.44 8.30 -11.37
C LEU A 220 7.43 7.26 -10.91
N ILE A 221 7.87 6.05 -10.54
CA ILE A 221 6.97 5.01 -10.01
C ILE A 221 6.27 5.50 -8.73
N PHE A 222 7.01 6.10 -7.79
CA PHE A 222 6.43 6.67 -6.58
C PHE A 222 5.53 7.86 -6.89
N PHE A 223 5.93 8.75 -7.81
CA PHE A 223 5.15 9.91 -8.19
C PHE A 223 3.81 9.53 -8.86
N ILE A 224 3.83 8.58 -9.81
CA ILE A 224 2.62 8.04 -10.45
C ILE A 224 1.72 7.36 -9.41
N SER A 225 2.30 6.65 -8.44
CA SER A 225 1.53 6.08 -7.32
C SER A 225 0.86 7.18 -6.49
N GLY A 226 1.59 8.25 -6.15
CA GLY A 226 1.03 9.40 -5.44
C GLY A 226 -0.12 10.05 -6.20
N LEU A 227 0.02 10.24 -7.51
CA LEU A 227 -1.05 10.79 -8.35
C LEU A 227 -2.28 9.87 -8.41
N ALA A 228 -2.07 8.56 -8.41
CA ALA A 228 -3.16 7.59 -8.37
C ALA A 228 -3.99 7.69 -7.08
N HIS A 229 -3.32 7.90 -5.94
CA HIS A 229 -3.98 8.13 -4.65
C HIS A 229 -4.66 9.50 -4.61
N ALA A 230 -3.97 10.55 -5.06
CA ALA A 230 -4.49 11.91 -5.13
C ALA A 230 -5.81 12.00 -5.92
N MET A 231 -5.95 11.25 -7.01
CA MET A 231 -7.22 11.22 -7.76
C MET A 231 -8.38 10.64 -6.97
N VAL A 232 -8.15 9.66 -6.09
CA VAL A 232 -9.19 9.14 -5.19
C VAL A 232 -9.59 10.23 -4.20
N SER A 233 -8.63 10.95 -3.64
CA SER A 233 -8.88 12.08 -2.73
C SER A 233 -9.64 13.22 -3.42
N LEU A 234 -9.29 13.55 -4.66
CA LEU A 234 -10.00 14.55 -5.48
C LEU A 234 -11.44 14.11 -5.80
N GLN A 235 -11.68 12.84 -6.12
CA GLN A 235 -13.02 12.30 -6.34
C GLN A 235 -13.90 12.38 -5.08
N ARG A 236 -13.28 12.37 -3.89
CA ARG A 236 -13.96 12.60 -2.60
C ARG A 236 -14.10 14.09 -2.24
N GLY A 237 -13.67 15.00 -3.12
CA GLY A 237 -13.72 16.45 -2.89
C GLY A 237 -12.65 16.98 -1.94
N LYS A 238 -11.55 16.25 -1.75
CA LYS A 238 -10.55 16.53 -0.72
C LYS A 238 -9.21 16.98 -1.32
N LEU A 239 -9.13 18.26 -1.69
CA LEU A 239 -7.95 18.83 -2.36
C LEU A 239 -6.68 18.76 -1.53
N VAL A 240 -6.76 19.07 -0.23
CA VAL A 240 -5.58 19.05 0.66
C VAL A 240 -5.02 17.63 0.79
N GLU A 241 -5.90 16.64 1.01
CA GLU A 241 -5.50 15.22 1.08
C GLU A 241 -4.87 14.76 -0.24
N ALA A 242 -5.33 15.27 -1.40
CA ALA A 242 -4.72 14.94 -2.68
C ALA A 242 -3.26 15.44 -2.81
N VAL A 243 -2.93 16.60 -2.25
CA VAL A 243 -1.55 17.11 -2.23
C VAL A 243 -0.70 16.30 -1.26
N ASP A 244 -1.24 16.00 -0.08
CA ASP A 244 -0.59 15.16 0.93
C ASP A 244 -0.31 13.75 0.39
N ASP A 245 -1.22 13.22 -0.43
CA ASP A 245 -1.07 11.93 -1.10
C ASP A 245 0.19 11.90 -1.95
N VAL A 246 0.35 12.87 -2.87
CA VAL A 246 1.54 12.97 -3.72
C VAL A 246 2.81 13.16 -2.88
N ALA A 247 2.76 14.06 -1.90
CA ALA A 247 3.90 14.38 -1.05
C ALA A 247 4.41 13.15 -0.28
N PHE A 248 3.51 12.35 0.28
CA PHE A 248 3.85 11.14 1.02
C PHE A 248 4.60 10.11 0.17
N TYR A 249 4.14 9.83 -1.05
CA TYR A 249 4.82 8.86 -1.92
C TYR A 249 6.18 9.39 -2.39
N CYS A 250 6.29 10.69 -2.68
CA CYS A 250 7.58 11.33 -2.95
C CYS A 250 8.54 11.23 -1.76
N ILE A 251 8.07 11.46 -0.53
CA ILE A 251 8.87 11.30 0.70
C ILE A 251 9.36 9.86 0.84
N ASN A 252 8.52 8.86 0.55
CA ASN A 252 8.93 7.45 0.58
C ASN A 252 10.08 7.17 -0.40
N PHE A 253 10.05 7.77 -1.60
CA PHE A 253 11.16 7.69 -2.54
C PHE A 253 12.44 8.31 -1.96
N PHE A 254 12.38 9.52 -1.39
CA PHE A 254 13.56 10.16 -0.80
C PHE A 254 14.13 9.35 0.36
N VAL A 255 13.28 8.81 1.24
CA VAL A 255 13.68 7.94 2.34
C VAL A 255 14.37 6.67 1.82
N MET A 256 13.86 6.09 0.73
CA MET A 256 14.49 4.94 0.08
C MET A 256 15.88 5.28 -0.48
N VAL A 257 16.06 6.46 -1.09
CA VAL A 257 17.37 6.92 -1.59
C VAL A 257 18.35 7.13 -0.45
N VAL A 258 17.92 7.83 0.61
CA VAL A 258 18.74 8.07 1.81
C VAL A 258 19.12 6.77 2.50
N GLU A 259 18.17 5.84 2.66
CA GLU A 259 18.42 4.48 3.17
C GLU A 259 19.48 3.77 2.32
N GLY A 260 19.38 3.87 1.00
CA GLY A 260 20.37 3.34 0.07
C GLY A 260 21.76 3.88 0.35
N LEU A 261 21.91 5.20 0.43
CA LEU A 261 23.19 5.86 0.72
C LEU A 261 23.76 5.44 2.08
N ILE A 262 22.94 5.40 3.13
CA ILE A 262 23.37 4.95 4.46
C ILE A 262 23.89 3.51 4.41
N LEU A 263 23.19 2.61 3.70
CA LEU A 263 23.62 1.22 3.54
C LEU A 263 24.92 1.10 2.74
N GLU A 264 25.16 1.98 1.76
CA GLU A 264 26.43 2.08 1.03
C GLU A 264 27.58 2.49 1.97
N PHE A 265 27.38 3.54 2.78
CA PHE A 265 28.38 3.98 3.77
C PHE A 265 28.62 2.95 4.88
N ALA A 266 27.60 2.18 5.24
CA ALA A 266 27.71 1.11 6.24
C ALA A 266 28.32 -0.20 5.68
N ARG A 267 28.59 -0.30 4.37
CA ARG A 267 29.19 -1.49 3.75
C ARG A 267 30.47 -1.96 4.45
N PRO A 268 31.43 -1.09 4.81
CA PRO A 268 32.66 -1.51 5.49
C PRO A 268 32.40 -2.10 6.88
N ALA A 269 31.29 -1.73 7.54
CA ALA A 269 30.91 -2.25 8.86
C ALA A 269 30.10 -3.55 8.78
N ARG A 270 29.77 -4.04 7.58
CA ARG A 270 28.83 -5.16 7.40
C ARG A 270 29.29 -6.47 8.05
N TRP A 271 30.60 -6.67 8.19
CA TRP A 271 31.19 -7.85 8.83
C TRP A 271 31.18 -7.78 10.36
N LEU A 272 30.95 -6.60 10.96
CA LEU A 272 30.91 -6.42 12.42
C LEU A 272 29.64 -6.99 13.05
N VAL A 273 28.56 -7.10 12.28
CA VAL A 273 27.25 -7.57 12.77
C VAL A 273 26.81 -8.77 11.93
N PRO A 274 26.36 -9.88 12.54
CA PRO A 274 25.86 -11.03 11.80
C PRO A 274 24.62 -10.67 10.96
N ARG A 275 24.35 -11.45 9.91
CA ARG A 275 23.25 -11.18 8.96
C ARG A 275 21.89 -11.02 9.64
N TRP A 276 21.61 -11.80 10.68
CA TRP A 276 20.35 -11.69 11.43
C TRP A 276 20.26 -10.37 12.19
N GLY A 277 21.37 -9.86 12.74
CA GLY A 277 21.43 -8.57 13.44
C GLY A 277 21.10 -7.42 12.50
N TRP A 278 21.68 -7.41 11.29
CA TRP A 278 21.33 -6.43 10.25
C TRP A 278 19.86 -6.49 9.85
N LYS A 279 19.27 -7.70 9.77
CA LYS A 279 17.83 -7.83 9.52
C LYS A 279 17.00 -7.25 10.65
N THR A 280 17.36 -7.50 11.91
CA THR A 280 16.66 -6.95 13.08
C THR A 280 16.73 -5.42 13.13
N ILE A 281 17.92 -4.85 12.92
CA ILE A 281 18.10 -3.38 12.80
C ILE A 281 17.22 -2.83 11.70
N GLY A 282 17.20 -3.50 10.55
CA GLY A 282 16.36 -3.14 9.42
C GLY A 282 14.86 -3.17 9.73
N TYR A 283 14.37 -4.19 10.43
CA TYR A 283 12.98 -4.24 10.88
C TYR A 283 12.64 -3.12 11.86
N ALA A 284 13.54 -2.84 12.80
CA ALA A 284 13.37 -1.71 13.72
C ALA A 284 13.28 -0.39 12.95
N TRP A 285 14.13 -0.20 11.95
CA TRP A 285 14.11 0.98 11.07
C TRP A 285 12.79 1.10 10.29
N VAL A 286 12.32 0.02 9.65
CA VAL A 286 11.04 0.01 8.93
C VAL A 286 9.88 0.33 9.87
N PHE A 287 9.90 -0.22 11.09
CA PHE A 287 8.90 0.09 12.11
C PHE A 287 8.95 1.57 12.52
N ILE A 288 10.13 2.12 12.83
CA ILE A 288 10.31 3.54 13.20
C ILE A 288 9.81 4.46 12.08
N PHE A 289 10.13 4.13 10.83
CA PHE A 289 9.62 4.88 9.68
C PHE A 289 8.09 4.89 9.65
N TRP A 290 7.43 3.73 9.78
CA TRP A 290 5.98 3.64 9.77
C TRP A 290 5.31 4.24 11.01
N PHE A 291 5.98 4.19 12.16
CA PHE A 291 5.58 4.88 13.39
C PHE A 291 5.52 6.40 13.21
N TRP A 292 6.44 6.96 12.40
CA TRP A 292 6.43 8.36 12.01
C TRP A 292 5.45 8.67 10.87
N ALA A 293 5.43 7.83 9.82
CA ALA A 293 4.74 8.10 8.56
C ALA A 293 3.23 7.79 8.60
N ALA A 294 2.81 6.64 9.14
CA ALA A 294 1.40 6.22 9.08
C ALA A 294 0.44 7.20 9.77
N PRO A 295 0.77 7.77 10.95
CA PRO A 295 -0.08 8.78 11.58
C PRO A 295 -0.28 10.04 10.75
N LYS A 296 0.75 10.52 10.05
CA LYS A 296 0.63 11.71 9.19
C LYS A 296 -0.39 11.51 8.07
N TRP A 297 -0.50 10.28 7.58
CA TRP A 297 -1.46 9.91 6.54
C TRP A 297 -2.88 9.71 7.10
N SER A 298 -3.02 9.03 8.25
CA SER A 298 -4.33 8.55 8.70
C SER A 298 -4.95 9.30 9.87
N TYR A 299 -4.18 10.01 10.70
CA TYR A 299 -4.71 10.78 11.83
C TYR A 299 -5.72 11.86 11.40
N PRO A 300 -5.50 12.63 10.32
CA PRO A 300 -6.48 13.61 9.87
C PRO A 300 -7.88 13.03 9.63
N GLU A 301 -7.95 11.85 9.00
CA GLU A 301 -9.23 11.18 8.74
C GLU A 301 -9.85 10.64 10.03
N VAL A 302 -9.04 10.02 10.90
CA VAL A 302 -9.52 9.48 12.19
C VAL A 302 -10.06 10.59 13.08
N HIS A 303 -9.34 11.70 13.23
CA HIS A 303 -9.78 12.86 13.99
C HIS A 303 -11.09 13.43 13.45
N ARG A 304 -11.22 13.57 12.13
CA ARG A 304 -12.44 14.06 11.48
C ARG A 304 -13.64 13.15 11.76
N GLU A 305 -13.47 11.83 11.66
CA GLU A 305 -14.55 10.88 11.94
C GLU A 305 -14.94 10.86 13.42
N MET A 306 -13.99 11.00 14.34
CA MET A 306 -14.28 11.11 15.77
C MET A 306 -15.06 12.39 16.09
N LEU A 307 -14.68 13.55 15.54
CA LEU A 307 -15.43 14.80 15.73
C LEU A 307 -16.88 14.69 15.22
N LYS A 308 -17.07 14.09 14.02
CA LYS A 308 -18.42 13.85 13.48
C LYS A 308 -19.25 12.97 14.41
N GLU A 309 -18.63 11.96 15.02
CA GLU A 309 -19.33 11.08 15.96
C GLU A 309 -19.70 11.81 17.26
N THR A 310 -18.78 12.60 17.83
CA THR A 310 -19.09 13.47 18.98
C THR A 310 -20.24 14.43 18.65
N GLU A 311 -20.26 15.04 17.46
CA GLU A 311 -21.38 15.89 17.02
C GLU A 311 -22.70 15.12 16.87
N ARG A 312 -22.68 13.87 16.38
CA ARG A 312 -23.88 13.02 16.29
C ARG A 312 -24.43 12.71 17.67
N GLN A 313 -23.54 12.36 18.62
CA GLN A 313 -23.91 12.09 20.00
C GLN A 313 -24.49 13.34 20.69
N ASN A 314 -23.84 14.50 20.52
CA ASN A 314 -24.35 15.77 21.05
C ASN A 314 -25.73 16.13 20.47
N ARG A 315 -25.97 15.88 19.18
CA ARG A 315 -27.29 16.05 18.56
C ARG A 315 -28.33 15.09 19.15
N ALA A 316 -27.99 13.81 19.32
CA ALA A 316 -28.88 12.81 19.89
C ALA A 316 -29.26 13.12 21.35
N LEU A 317 -28.35 13.71 22.11
CA LEU A 317 -28.55 14.14 23.49
C LEU A 317 -29.27 15.51 23.62
N GLY A 318 -29.66 16.15 22.51
CA GLY A 318 -30.31 17.46 22.53
C GLY A 318 -29.37 18.63 22.87
N LEU A 319 -28.07 18.39 22.97
CA LEU A 319 -27.05 19.41 23.28
C LEU A 319 -26.68 20.29 22.07
N GLY A 320 -27.10 19.92 20.86
CA GLY A 320 -26.80 20.62 19.61
C GLY A 320 -27.57 21.93 19.36
N LEU A 321 -28.47 22.35 20.26
CA LEU A 321 -29.31 23.55 20.09
C LEU A 321 -28.74 24.83 20.73
N PHE A 322 -27.67 24.75 21.53
CA PHE A 322 -27.19 25.90 22.32
C PHE A 322 -26.09 26.75 21.67
N THR A 323 -25.53 26.35 20.52
CA THR A 323 -24.48 27.13 19.85
C THR A 323 -25.02 28.21 18.90
N GLY A 324 -26.34 28.23 18.63
CA GLY A 324 -26.97 29.23 17.76
C GLY A 324 -27.46 30.52 18.43
N SER A 325 -27.46 30.61 19.77
CA SER A 325 -28.12 31.71 20.50
C SER A 325 -27.18 32.74 21.14
N LEU A 326 -25.85 32.64 20.96
CA LEU A 326 -24.87 33.59 21.51
C LEU A 326 -24.24 34.52 20.47
N GLY A 327 -24.73 34.51 19.23
CA GLY A 327 -24.38 35.48 18.18
C GLY A 327 -25.51 36.49 17.98
N GLY A 328 -25.76 37.33 18.98
CA GLY A 328 -26.83 38.32 18.95
C GLY A 328 -26.59 39.44 19.95
N ASN A 329 -25.66 40.33 19.62
CA ASN A 329 -25.75 41.79 19.73
C ASN A 329 -24.47 42.45 19.24
#